data_AF-A0A396ZTH0-F1
#
_entry.id   AF-A0A396ZTH0-F1
#
_cell.length_a   1.000
_cell.length_b   1.000
_cell.length_c   1.000
_cell.angle_alpha   90.00
_cell.angle_beta   90.00
_cell.angle_gamma   90.00
#
_symmetry.space_group_name_H-M   'P 1'
#
loop_
_entity.id
_entity.type
_entity.pdbx_description
1 polymer ?
#
loop_
_entity_poly.entity_id
_entity_poly.type
_entity_poly.pdbx_seq_one_letter_code
_entity_poly.pdbx_strand_id
1 'polypeptide(L)'
;NANQSVLQFPLRYQLPTYVDVFWFTLGRDPPVSMSPLKVHLANKAKPLHFKARRYSLPQREFMQKHVEEFESAGFTYRTRPVGEPVPL
;
A
#
# COMPACT_ATOMS: atom_id res chain seq x y z
N ASN A 1 -37.06 -27.58 -9.59
CA ASN A 1 -36.54 -26.55 -8.67
C ASN A 1 -36.00 -25.40 -9.47
N ALA A 2 -36.87 -24.41 -9.68
CA ALA A 2 -36.53 -23.12 -10.25
C ALA A 2 -35.58 -22.37 -9.31
N ASN A 3 -34.82 -21.42 -9.87
CA ASN A 3 -33.96 -20.43 -9.20
C ASN A 3 -32.47 -20.77 -9.08
N GLN A 4 -31.81 -20.99 -10.22
CA GLN A 4 -30.42 -20.56 -10.41
C GLN A 4 -30.23 -19.98 -11.82
N SER A 5 -31.03 -18.98 -12.18
CA SER A 5 -30.67 -18.05 -13.26
C SER A 5 -30.17 -16.77 -12.62
N VAL A 6 -29.06 -16.85 -11.89
CA VAL A 6 -28.32 -15.65 -11.51
C VAL A 6 -27.60 -15.24 -12.78
N LEU A 7 -28.15 -14.24 -13.47
CA LEU A 7 -27.48 -13.60 -14.60
C LEU A 7 -26.12 -13.13 -14.09
N GLN A 8 -25.08 -13.87 -14.44
CA GLN A 8 -23.71 -13.51 -14.14
C GLN A 8 -23.32 -12.39 -15.10
N PHE A 9 -23.77 -11.18 -14.76
CA PHE A 9 -23.42 -9.99 -15.52
C PHE A 9 -21.90 -9.84 -15.49
N PRO A 10 -21.25 -9.58 -16.64
CA PRO A 10 -19.82 -9.37 -16.68
C PRO A 10 -19.42 -8.28 -15.70
N LEU A 11 -18.38 -8.51 -14.89
CA LEU A 11 -17.92 -7.59 -13.83
C LEU A 11 -17.87 -6.13 -14.27
N ARG A 12 -17.47 -5.88 -15.54
CA ARG A 12 -17.47 -4.57 -16.21
C ARG A 12 -18.77 -3.75 -16.09
N TYR A 13 -19.93 -4.39 -15.96
CA TYR A 13 -21.22 -3.69 -15.80
C TYR A 13 -21.55 -3.34 -14.35
N GLN A 14 -20.85 -3.95 -13.38
CA GLN A 14 -21.06 -3.72 -11.94
C GLN A 14 -20.05 -2.71 -11.35
N LEU A 15 -18.95 -2.44 -12.06
CA LEU A 15 -17.92 -1.48 -11.65
C LEU A 15 -18.47 -0.07 -11.36
N PRO A 16 -19.38 0.52 -12.16
CA PRO A 16 -19.91 1.85 -11.88
C PRO A 16 -20.81 1.90 -10.63
N THR A 17 -21.38 0.76 -10.24
CA THR A 17 -22.27 0.67 -9.08
C THR A 17 -21.49 0.51 -7.76
N TYR A 18 -20.25 0.01 -7.85
CA TYR A 18 -19.40 -0.31 -6.70
C TYR A 18 -18.04 0.36 -6.82
N VAL A 19 -18.01 1.63 -7.23
CA VAL A 19 -16.77 2.41 -7.37
C VAL A 19 -16.04 2.51 -6.02
N ASP A 20 -16.80 2.52 -4.92
CA ASP A 20 -16.27 2.54 -3.54
C ASP A 20 -15.84 1.15 -3.03
N VAL A 21 -15.93 0.10 -3.85
CA VAL A 21 -15.50 -1.28 -3.52
C VAL A 21 -14.41 -1.78 -4.48
N PHE A 22 -14.26 -1.13 -5.64
CA PHE A 22 -13.25 -1.50 -6.63
C PHE A 22 -12.29 -0.36 -6.92
N TRP A 23 -11.02 -0.58 -6.60
CA TRP A 23 -9.95 0.38 -6.83
C TRP A 23 -9.24 0.05 -8.14
N PHE A 24 -9.28 1.00 -9.08
CA PHE A 24 -8.54 0.92 -10.34
C PHE A 24 -7.13 1.50 -10.24
N THR A 25 -6.94 2.37 -9.26
CA THR A 25 -5.68 3.02 -8.95
C THR A 25 -5.41 2.88 -7.47
N LEU A 26 -4.14 2.98 -7.09
CA LEU A 26 -3.77 3.00 -5.69
C LEU A 26 -4.41 4.24 -5.04
N GLY A 27 -5.47 4.03 -4.25
CA GLY A 27 -6.34 5.10 -3.78
C GLY A 27 -5.86 5.73 -2.49
N ARG A 28 -6.02 7.05 -2.35
CA ARG A 28 -5.88 7.78 -1.08
C ARG A 28 -7.14 7.61 -0.24
N ASP A 29 -7.43 6.38 0.17
CA ASP A 29 -8.53 6.19 1.10
C ASP A 29 -8.16 6.89 2.42
N PRO A 30 -9.05 7.74 2.96
CA PRO A 30 -8.79 8.34 4.24
C PRO A 30 -8.59 7.22 5.26
N PRO A 31 -7.63 7.36 6.18
CA PRO A 31 -7.45 6.36 7.21
C PRO A 31 -8.77 6.17 7.94
N VAL A 32 -9.18 4.90 8.07
CA VAL A 32 -10.34 4.53 8.89
C VAL A 32 -10.14 5.14 10.28
N SER A 33 -11.23 5.60 10.92
CA SER A 33 -11.20 6.25 12.24
C SER A 33 -10.70 5.29 13.34
N MET A 34 -9.39 5.07 13.35
CA MET A 34 -8.67 4.10 14.16
C MET A 34 -7.34 4.73 14.57
N SER A 35 -6.90 4.40 15.79
CA SER A 35 -5.59 4.85 16.25
C SER A 35 -4.47 4.21 15.42
N PRO A 36 -3.33 4.93 15.21
CA PRO A 36 -2.18 4.37 14.52
C PRO A 36 -1.67 3.08 15.19
N LEU A 37 -1.20 2.14 14.37
CA LEU A 37 -0.59 0.90 14.85
C LEU A 37 0.70 1.20 15.62
N LYS A 38 0.80 0.72 16.86
CA LYS A 38 2.02 0.80 17.68
C LYS A 38 2.75 -0.54 17.66
N VAL A 39 3.99 -0.55 17.18
CA VAL A 39 4.83 -1.75 17.15
C VAL A 39 5.63 -1.84 18.44
N HIS A 40 5.50 -2.95 19.16
CA HIS A 40 6.27 -3.24 20.38
C HIS A 40 7.46 -4.14 20.05
N LEU A 41 8.66 -3.67 20.39
CA LEU A 41 9.89 -4.45 20.23
C LEU A 41 10.10 -5.38 21.43
N ALA A 42 10.69 -6.56 21.20
CA ALA A 42 11.13 -7.42 22.29
C ALA A 42 12.26 -6.75 23.11
N ASN A 43 12.34 -7.05 24.41
CA ASN A 43 13.23 -6.39 25.39
C ASN A 43 14.73 -6.36 25.05
N LYS A 44 15.18 -7.14 24.04
CA LYS A 44 16.58 -7.21 23.59
C LYS A 44 16.72 -7.09 22.07
N ALA A 45 15.68 -6.63 21.37
CA ALA A 45 15.74 -6.41 19.94
C ALA A 45 16.82 -5.37 19.62
N LYS A 46 17.74 -5.72 18.72
CA LYS A 46 18.78 -4.81 18.24
C LYS A 46 18.45 -4.44 16.80
N PRO A 47 18.54 -3.15 16.41
CA PRO A 47 18.39 -2.77 15.03
C PRO A 47 19.53 -3.42 14.22
N LEU A 48 19.17 -4.05 13.10
CA LEU A 48 20.14 -4.63 12.20
C LEU A 48 20.01 -3.98 10.82
N HIS A 49 21.14 -3.50 10.30
CA HIS A 49 21.20 -2.89 8.99
C HIS A 49 21.59 -3.95 7.96
N PHE A 50 20.66 -4.31 7.10
CA PHE A 50 20.92 -5.21 5.98
C PHE A 50 21.29 -4.41 4.73
N LYS A 51 22.26 -4.91 3.96
CA LYS A 51 22.57 -4.35 2.65
C LYS A 51 21.38 -4.56 1.70
N ALA A 52 21.09 -3.57 0.86
CA ALA A 52 20.09 -3.69 -0.18
C ALA A 52 20.43 -4.83 -1.16
N ARG A 53 19.40 -5.57 -1.61
CA ARG A 53 19.57 -6.59 -2.64
C ARG A 53 19.93 -5.94 -3.97
N ARG A 54 20.75 -6.62 -4.76
CA ARG A 54 21.09 -6.17 -6.13
C ARG A 54 20.02 -6.70 -7.09
N TYR A 55 19.40 -5.80 -7.82
CA TYR A 55 18.37 -6.11 -8.82
C TYR A 55 18.88 -5.76 -10.23
N SER A 56 18.35 -6.44 -11.24
CA SER A 56 18.64 -6.09 -12.64
C SER A 56 18.10 -4.70 -12.99
N LEU A 57 18.55 -4.11 -14.10
CA LEU A 57 18.10 -2.77 -14.51
C LEU A 57 16.56 -2.69 -14.67
N PRO A 58 15.89 -3.61 -15.40
CA PRO A 58 14.44 -3.54 -15.55
C PRO A 58 13.67 -3.63 -14.23
N GLN A 59 14.17 -4.45 -13.28
CA GLN A 59 13.57 -4.58 -11.96
C GLN A 59 13.73 -3.32 -11.12
N ARG A 60 14.88 -2.65 -11.21
CA ARG A 60 15.11 -1.38 -10.50
C ARG A 60 14.20 -0.28 -11.01
N GLU A 61 14.08 -0.13 -12.33
CA GLU A 61 13.19 0.86 -12.95
C GLU A 61 11.73 0.62 -12.54
N PHE A 62 11.28 -0.63 -12.56
CA PHE A 62 9.95 -1.02 -12.09
C PHE A 62 9.72 -0.61 -10.62
N MET A 63 10.64 -0.97 -9.72
CA MET A 63 10.51 -0.64 -8.30
C MET A 63 10.55 0.87 -8.06
N GLN A 64 11.42 1.59 -8.77
CA GLN A 64 11.55 3.03 -8.63
C GLN A 64 10.23 3.73 -9.00
N LYS A 65 9.62 3.35 -10.12
CA LYS A 65 8.31 3.86 -10.52
C LYS A 65 7.23 3.63 -9.44
N HIS A 66 7.18 2.44 -8.84
CA HIS A 66 6.19 2.14 -7.79
C HIS A 66 6.45 2.89 -6.49
N VAL A 67 7.72 3.13 -6.14
CA VAL A 67 8.08 3.96 -4.98
C VAL A 67 7.64 5.40 -5.20
N GLU A 68 7.81 5.95 -6.40
CA GLU A 68 7.33 7.29 -6.75
C GLU A 68 5.80 7.39 -6.65
N GLU A 69 5.07 6.36 -7.09
CA GLU A 69 3.61 6.27 -6.91
C GLU A 69 3.23 6.29 -5.41
N PHE A 70 3.94 5.54 -4.55
CA PHE A 70 3.70 5.52 -3.10
C PHE A 70 4.06 6.84 -2.40
N GLU A 71 5.16 7.50 -2.79
CA GLU A 71 5.54 8.81 -2.28
C GLU A 71 4.48 9.85 -2.67
N SER A 72 4.01 9.83 -3.93
CA SER A 72 2.96 10.75 -4.41
C SER A 72 1.61 10.52 -3.72
N ALA A 73 1.29 9.28 -3.35
CA ALA A 73 0.09 8.93 -2.61
C ALA A 73 0.16 9.30 -1.12
N GLY A 74 1.37 9.54 -0.58
CA GLY A 74 1.59 9.86 0.83
C GLY A 74 1.72 8.63 1.74
N PHE A 75 1.93 7.44 1.17
CA PHE A 75 2.09 6.20 1.95
C PHE A 75 3.50 5.98 2.48
N THR A 76 4.49 6.52 1.78
CA THR A 76 5.90 6.42 2.16
C THR A 76 6.51 7.79 2.32
N TYR A 77 7.42 7.93 3.28
CA TYR A 77 8.22 9.12 3.48
C TYR A 77 9.68 8.72 3.64
N ARG A 78 10.59 9.62 3.29
CA ARG A 78 12.01 9.40 3.51
C ARG A 78 12.30 9.54 4.99
N THR A 79 12.66 8.42 5.62
CA THR A 79 13.17 8.42 6.98
C THR A 79 14.50 9.18 7.02
N ARG A 80 14.56 10.26 7.81
CA ARG A 80 15.83 10.93 8.10
C ARG A 80 16.76 9.98 8.86
N PRO A 81 18.09 10.17 8.77
CA PRO A 81 19.02 9.43 9.62
C PRO A 81 18.59 9.57 11.08
N VAL A 82 18.76 8.47 11.83
CA VAL A 82 18.31 8.32 13.23
C VAL A 82 18.73 9.54 14.06
N GLY A 83 17.76 10.32 14.58
CA GLY A 83 18.02 11.41 15.52
C GLY A 83 17.15 12.67 15.37
N GLU A 84 16.48 12.88 14.23
CA GLU A 84 15.63 14.06 14.05
C GLU A 84 14.12 13.74 14.18
N PRO A 85 13.32 14.64 14.80
CA PRO A 85 11.89 14.44 14.94
C PRO A 85 11.20 14.41 13.57
N VAL A 86 10.23 13.50 13.42
CA VAL A 86 9.35 13.41 12.26
C VAL A 86 8.31 14.54 12.39
N PRO A 87 8.20 15.48 11.44
CA PRO A 87 7.12 16.44 11.45
C PRO A 87 5.80 15.70 11.22
N LEU A 88 4.85 15.90 12.14
CA LEU A 88 3.47 15.44 12.04
C LEU A 88 2.73 16.20 10.94
#